data_AF-A0A849RAP3-F1
#
_entry.id   AF-A0A849RAP3-F1
#
_cell.length_a   1.000
_cell.length_b   1.000
_cell.length_c   1.000
_cell.angle_alpha   90.00
_cell.angle_beta   90.00
_cell.angle_gamma   90.00
#
_symmetry.space_group_name_H-M   'P 1'
#
loop_
_entity.id
_entity.type
_entity.pdbx_description
1 polymer ?
#
loop_
_entity_poly.entity_id
_entity_poly.type
_entity_poly.pdbx_seq_one_letter_code
_entity_poly.pdbx_strand_id
1 'polypeptide(L)' 'MNNESTDELRSEYDVRSLQVRKLGQGRKRFGDTVRLEPDVVKAFPDAEAVNAALRYLIEIAEHSANLTHRSGNVR' A
#
# COMPACT_ATOMS: atom_id res chain seq x y z
N MET A 1 0.88 -11.80 57.13
CA MET A 1 0.29 -12.49 55.97
C MET A 1 0.23 -11.49 54.82
N ASN A 2 1.03 -11.70 53.78
CA ASN A 2 0.96 -10.88 52.57
C ASN A 2 -0.18 -11.43 51.70
N ASN A 3 -1.11 -10.57 51.32
CA ASN A 3 -2.33 -10.94 50.62
C ASN A 3 -2.02 -11.21 49.13
N GLU A 4 -1.64 -12.44 48.84
CA GLU A 4 -1.23 -12.96 47.53
C GLU A 4 -2.47 -13.33 46.68
N SER A 5 -3.46 -12.43 46.59
CA SER A 5 -4.70 -12.73 45.87
C SER A 5 -5.28 -11.49 45.17
N THR A 6 -4.61 -11.03 44.12
CA THR A 6 -5.19 -10.35 42.93
C THR A 6 -4.09 -9.76 42.02
N ASP A 7 -3.03 -10.54 41.74
CA ASP A 7 -2.09 -10.18 40.66
C ASP A 7 -2.62 -10.70 39.30
N GLU A 8 -3.93 -10.52 39.07
CA GLU A 8 -4.60 -10.88 37.82
C GLU A 8 -4.78 -9.61 36.98
N LEU A 9 -4.20 -9.61 35.78
CA LEU A 9 -4.34 -8.52 34.82
C LEU A 9 -5.82 -8.34 34.45
N ARG A 10 -6.33 -7.11 34.52
CA ARG A 10 -7.69 -6.82 34.04
C ARG A 10 -7.79 -7.08 32.54
N SER A 11 -8.97 -7.50 32.09
CA SER A 11 -9.23 -7.89 30.70
C SER A 11 -8.96 -6.79 29.68
N GLU A 12 -9.05 -5.51 30.08
CA GLU A 12 -8.74 -4.37 29.20
C GLU A 12 -7.25 -4.25 28.87
N TYR A 13 -6.37 -4.93 29.60
CA TYR A 13 -4.92 -4.95 29.37
C TYR A 13 -4.44 -6.19 28.58
N ASP A 14 -5.34 -6.94 27.92
CA ASP A 14 -4.94 -8.03 27.02
C ASP A 14 -4.37 -7.49 25.69
N VAL A 15 -3.05 -7.31 25.67
CA VAL A 15 -2.31 -6.81 24.51
C VAL A 15 -2.12 -7.84 23.39
N ARG A 16 -2.55 -9.10 23.57
CA ARG A 16 -2.37 -10.17 22.56
C ARG A 16 -3.16 -9.92 21.27
N SER A 17 -4.25 -9.16 21.37
CA SER A 17 -5.08 -8.75 20.23
C SER A 17 -4.52 -7.55 19.46
N LEU A 18 -3.53 -6.84 20.03
CA LEU A 18 -2.94 -5.66 19.42
C LEU A 18 -1.95 -6.07 18.32
N GLN A 19 -2.05 -5.44 17.15
CA GLN A 19 -1.04 -5.58 16.11
C GLN A 19 0.27 -4.96 16.57
N VAL A 20 1.23 -5.80 16.97
CA VAL A 20 2.58 -5.35 17.35
C VAL A 20 3.28 -4.76 16.13
N ARG A 21 3.64 -3.47 16.18
CA ARG A 21 4.44 -2.80 15.15
C ARG A 21 5.74 -2.31 15.77
N LYS A 22 6.89 -2.77 15.25
CA LYS A 22 8.21 -2.30 15.69
C LYS A 22 8.41 -0.83 15.30
N LEU A 23 8.26 0.08 16.26
CA LEU A 23 8.57 1.50 16.12
C LEU A 23 9.88 1.79 16.87
N GLY A 24 10.95 2.12 16.15
CA GLY A 24 12.27 2.39 16.71
C GLY A 24 12.89 3.64 16.09
N GLN A 25 13.72 4.35 16.86
CA GLN A 25 14.47 5.52 16.38
C GLN A 25 15.33 5.11 15.17
N GLY A 26 15.13 5.81 14.04
CA GLY A 26 15.88 5.60 12.79
C GLY A 26 15.04 5.14 11.59
N ARG A 27 13.80 4.69 11.78
CA ARG A 27 12.90 4.38 10.65
C ARG A 27 12.19 5.64 10.15
N LYS A 28 12.88 6.41 9.32
CA LYS A 28 12.31 7.54 8.58
C LYS A 28 11.36 7.01 7.52
N ARG A 29 10.06 7.12 7.82
CA ARG A 29 8.92 6.92 6.91
C ARG A 29 8.79 5.49 6.37
N PHE A 30 7.55 5.00 6.37
CA PHE A 30 7.19 3.89 5.49
C PHE A 30 7.59 4.32 4.07
N GLY A 31 8.18 3.42 3.27
CA GLY A 31 8.62 3.74 1.89
C GLY A 31 7.50 4.38 1.08
N ASP A 32 7.79 4.90 -0.12
CA ASP A 32 6.83 5.66 -0.93
C ASP A 32 5.51 4.90 -1.12
N THR A 33 4.54 5.20 -0.25
CA THR A 33 3.27 4.48 -0.17
C THR A 33 2.25 5.30 -0.92
N VAL A 34 1.71 4.73 -1.99
CA VAL A 34 0.62 5.34 -2.76
C VAL A 34 -0.70 4.88 -2.17
N ARG A 35 -1.54 5.84 -1.75
CA ARG A 35 -2.88 5.55 -1.27
C ARG A 35 -3.84 5.47 -2.46
N LEU A 36 -4.53 4.35 -2.59
CA LEU A 36 -5.59 4.15 -3.57
C LEU A 36 -6.96 4.52 -2.98
N GLU A 37 -7.86 4.97 -3.84
CA GLU A 37 -9.24 5.26 -3.47
C GLU A 37 -10.05 3.95 -3.26
N PRO A 38 -11.14 3.97 -2.44
CA PRO A 38 -11.88 2.77 -2.06
C PRO A 38 -12.51 1.99 -3.23
N ASP A 39 -12.86 2.68 -4.30
CA ASP A 39 -13.38 2.10 -5.54
C ASP A 39 -12.28 1.35 -6.30
N VAL A 40 -11.09 1.92 -6.40
CA VAL A 40 -9.93 1.29 -7.05
C VAL A 40 -9.50 0.04 -6.30
N VAL A 41 -9.48 0.08 -4.95
CA VAL A 41 -9.16 -1.10 -4.13
C VAL A 41 -10.19 -2.22 -4.30
N LYS A 42 -11.45 -1.90 -4.58
CA LYS A 42 -12.48 -2.91 -4.88
C LYS A 42 -12.32 -3.53 -6.26
N ALA A 43 -11.83 -2.75 -7.23
CA ALA A 43 -11.61 -3.20 -8.59
C ALA A 43 -10.32 -4.03 -8.76
N PHE A 44 -9.28 -3.74 -7.98
CA PHE A 44 -7.99 -4.40 -8.06
C PHE A 44 -7.65 -5.12 -6.76
N PRO A 45 -7.48 -6.47 -6.79
CA PRO A 45 -7.29 -7.27 -5.58
C PRO A 45 -5.89 -7.10 -4.95
N ASP A 46 -4.88 -6.72 -5.74
CA ASP A 46 -3.51 -6.55 -5.27
C ASP A 46 -2.73 -5.49 -6.06
N ALA A 47 -1.50 -5.21 -5.61
CA ALA A 47 -0.61 -4.24 -6.23
C ALA A 47 -0.07 -4.70 -7.60
N GLU A 48 0.00 -6.01 -7.86
CA GLU A 48 0.48 -6.54 -9.14
C GLU A 48 -0.52 -6.23 -10.26
N ALA A 49 -1.81 -6.43 -9.99
CA ALA A 49 -2.91 -6.11 -10.90
C ALA A 49 -2.97 -4.60 -11.23
N VAL A 50 -2.79 -3.73 -10.23
CA VAL A 50 -2.71 -2.27 -10.44
C VAL A 50 -1.53 -1.91 -11.35
N ASN A 51 -0.35 -2.45 -11.05
CA ASN A 51 0.85 -2.13 -11.81
C ASN A 51 0.78 -2.66 -13.25
N ALA A 52 0.19 -3.84 -13.46
CA ALA A 52 -0.03 -4.38 -14.80
C ALA A 52 -0.94 -3.46 -15.63
N ALA A 53 -2.05 -3.01 -15.05
CA ALA A 53 -2.98 -2.10 -15.72
C ALA A 53 -2.34 -0.74 -16.07
N LEU A 54 -1.59 -0.15 -15.13
CA LEU A 54 -0.91 1.13 -15.37
C LEU A 54 0.17 1.02 -16.46
N ARG A 55 0.94 -0.09 -16.48
CA ARG A 55 1.94 -0.34 -17.53
C ARG A 55 1.29 -0.49 -18.91
N TYR A 56 0.18 -1.21 -18.98
CA TYR A 56 -0.57 -1.36 -20.22
C TYR A 56 -1.06 -0.01 -20.76
N LEU A 57 -1.53 0.87 -19.88
CA LEU A 57 -1.95 2.22 -20.25
C LEU A 57 -0.77 3.07 -20.77
N ILE A 58 0.41 2.94 -20.16
CA ILE A 58 1.64 3.59 -20.64
C ILE A 58 1.99 3.08 -22.04
N GLU A 59 1.97 1.77 -22.27
CA GLU A 59 2.25 1.16 -23.58
C GLU A 59 1.30 1.71 -24.67
N ILE A 60 0.00 1.76 -24.40
CA ILE A 60 -0.98 2.36 -25.34
C ILE A 60 -0.65 3.83 -25.63
N ALA A 61 -0.33 4.60 -24.59
CA ALA A 61 0.00 6.01 -24.72
C ALA A 61 1.26 6.22 -25.58
N GLU A 62 2.31 5.42 -25.35
CA GLU A 62 3.55 5.44 -26.12
C GLU A 62 3.31 5.08 -27.59
N HIS A 63 2.54 4.02 -27.86
CA HIS A 63 2.19 3.65 -29.23
C HIS A 63 1.42 4.75 -29.95
N SER A 64 0.49 5.41 -29.26
CA SER A 64 -0.30 6.51 -29.81
C SER A 64 0.57 7.75 -30.11
N ALA A 65 1.48 8.10 -29.20
CA ALA A 65 2.43 9.19 -29.38
C ALA A 65 3.44 8.92 -30.51
N ASN A 66 3.87 7.66 -30.68
CA ASN A 66 4.77 7.27 -31.75
C ASN A 66 4.06 7.26 -33.13
N LEU A 67 2.76 6.96 -33.18
CA LEU A 67 1.96 7.10 -34.39
C LEU A 67 1.84 8.57 -34.84
N THR A 68 1.62 9.49 -33.89
CA THR A 68 1.53 10.92 -34.20
C THR A 68 2.89 11.52 -34.58
N HIS A 69 3.99 11.10 -33.95
CA HIS A 69 5.34 11.53 -34.34
C HIS A 69 5.75 11.08 -35.75
N ARG A 70 5.40 9.85 -36.16
CA ARG A 70 5.71 9.34 -37.51
C ARG A 70 4.91 10.04 -38.62
N SER A 71 3.68 10.48 -38.33
CA SER A 71 2.86 11.22 -39.30
C SER A 71 3.38 12.62 -39.59
N GLY A 72 4.25 13.18 -38.72
CA GLY A 72 4.86 14.50 -38.90
C GLY A 72 6.13 14.52 -39.75
N ASN A 73 6.72 13.36 -40.06
CA ASN A 73 8.02 13.26 -40.73
C ASN A 73 7.92 12.95 -42.24
N VAL A 74 6.75 13.17 -42.85
CA VAL A 74 6.55 13.17 -44.29
C VAL A 74 6.29 14.61 -44.74
N ARG A 75 7.37 15.38 -44.87
CA ARG A 75 7.40 16.62 -45.67
C ARG A 75 8.81 16.91 -46.15
#